data_AF-A0A077KIH6-F1
#
_entry.id   AF-A0A077KIH6-F1
#
_cell.length_a   1.000
_cell.length_b   1.000
_cell.length_c   1.000
_cell.angle_alpha   90.00
_cell.angle_beta   90.00
_cell.angle_gamma   90.00
#
_symmetry.space_group_name_H-M   'P 1'
#
loop_
_entity.id
_entity.type
_entity.pdbx_description
1 polymer ?
#
loop_
_entity_poly.entity_id
_entity_poly.type
_entity_poly.pdbx_seq_one_letter_code
_entity_poly.pdbx_strand_id
1 'polypeptide(L)'
;MGLILVFPMKIIHFNMLKGENILHGETIFFGFQLVVNALESKIINLFEHLHTVIPGSKYIVYGELFGGRYPHPDVPSVEHLQAIQTGVYYAPDIHFCAFDIGVVNDQDIKYYLDYETAVSYFEQFGIPFIKPLLIGKFNEALNFNTRINSPIPIQQFGLPELEQNLIEGVVIKPYNLKNTELLSNRPIIKLKNPEFDEEEKFHKAEKWSFIPNISSKAESLSFIIDELRKHVSRNRLESVISKVGALDINNSLRVSEIKSEFLQDIITDFNEDNGNLLEELTQEDQKWIIERLNSEIQNILSVAAGEK
;
A
#
# COMPACT_ATOMS: atom_id res chain seq x y z
N MET A 1 -0.94 -28.62 -2.97
CA MET A 1 -2.36 -28.49 -2.56
C MET A 1 -2.65 -27.00 -2.55
N GLY A 2 -3.19 -26.46 -3.65
CA GLY A 2 -3.40 -25.02 -3.79
C GLY A 2 -4.70 -24.62 -3.12
N LEU A 3 -4.62 -23.84 -2.05
CA LEU A 3 -5.76 -23.16 -1.44
C LEU A 3 -6.14 -21.95 -2.31
N ILE A 4 -7.39 -21.46 -2.24
CA ILE A 4 -7.91 -20.45 -3.18
C ILE A 4 -8.69 -19.35 -2.48
N LEU A 5 -8.68 -18.13 -3.03
CA LEU A 5 -9.25 -16.91 -2.42
C LEU A 5 -10.18 -16.14 -3.34
N VAL A 6 -11.12 -15.39 -2.73
CA VAL A 6 -12.33 -14.82 -3.34
C VAL A 6 -12.59 -13.35 -2.96
N PHE A 7 -12.66 -12.44 -3.96
CA PHE A 7 -12.82 -10.97 -3.78
C PHE A 7 -13.66 -10.25 -4.90
N PRO A 8 -14.26 -9.05 -4.66
CA PRO A 8 -14.92 -8.13 -5.65
C PRO A 8 -13.96 -7.08 -6.33
N MET A 9 -14.37 -6.32 -7.39
CA MET A 9 -13.43 -5.74 -8.40
C MET A 9 -13.65 -4.30 -9.03
N LYS A 10 -12.57 -3.47 -9.01
CA LYS A 10 -12.19 -2.13 -9.55
C LYS A 10 -10.87 -1.64 -8.88
N ILE A 11 -9.78 -1.56 -9.65
CA ILE A 11 -8.40 -1.59 -9.11
C ILE A 11 -7.72 -0.20 -9.00
N ILE A 12 -7.06 0.08 -7.86
CA ILE A 12 -6.05 1.14 -7.68
C ILE A 12 -4.67 0.52 -7.44
N HIS A 13 -3.62 1.17 -7.98
CA HIS A 13 -2.23 0.76 -7.78
C HIS A 13 -1.43 1.86 -7.10
N PHE A 14 -0.68 1.48 -6.06
CA PHE A 14 0.39 2.30 -5.49
C PHE A 14 1.73 1.81 -6.00
N ASN A 15 2.67 2.70 -6.33
CA ASN A 15 3.98 2.34 -6.86
C ASN A 15 5.10 3.04 -6.08
N MET A 16 6.25 2.38 -5.92
CA MET A 16 7.52 3.02 -5.55
C MET A 16 8.58 2.56 -6.53
N LEU A 17 9.30 3.51 -7.15
CA LEU A 17 10.52 3.24 -7.90
C LEU A 17 11.70 3.30 -6.93
N LYS A 18 12.79 2.58 -7.20
CA LYS A 18 13.99 2.56 -6.36
C LYS A 18 14.44 4.00 -6.01
N GLY A 19 14.29 4.38 -4.74
CA GLY A 19 14.66 5.71 -4.24
C GLY A 19 13.64 6.83 -4.52
N GLU A 20 12.50 6.56 -5.16
CA GLU A 20 11.49 7.56 -5.49
C GLU A 20 10.09 7.09 -5.06
N ASN A 21 9.50 7.81 -4.11
CA ASN A 21 8.11 7.62 -3.69
C ASN A 21 7.19 8.23 -4.73
N ILE A 22 6.70 7.43 -5.68
CA ILE A 22 5.73 7.88 -6.68
C ILE A 22 4.32 7.44 -6.29
N LEU A 23 3.68 8.21 -5.42
CA LEU A 23 2.23 8.17 -5.24
C LEU A 23 1.58 8.95 -6.39
N HIS A 24 1.66 8.45 -7.62
CA HIS A 24 0.94 9.04 -8.76
C HIS A 24 -0.33 8.25 -9.06
N GLY A 25 -1.46 8.86 -8.75
CA GLY A 25 -2.69 8.60 -9.49
C GLY A 25 -2.73 9.59 -10.65
N GLU A 26 -2.48 9.14 -11.87
CA GLU A 26 -2.58 9.99 -13.09
C GLU A 26 -4.01 10.48 -13.36
N THR A 27 -4.95 10.15 -12.49
CA THR A 27 -6.39 10.26 -12.74
C THR A 27 -7.10 10.78 -11.49
N ILE A 28 -7.51 12.05 -11.55
CA ILE A 28 -8.32 12.76 -10.55
C ILE A 28 -9.74 12.18 -10.52
N PHE A 29 -9.96 11.02 -9.89
CA PHE A 29 -11.28 10.39 -9.84
C PHE A 29 -11.65 9.89 -8.43
N PHE A 30 -12.92 10.03 -8.07
CA PHE A 30 -13.54 9.35 -6.93
C PHE A 30 -13.00 9.65 -5.53
N GLY A 31 -12.38 10.83 -5.32
CA GLY A 31 -11.88 11.24 -4.00
C GLY A 31 -10.75 10.37 -3.46
N PHE A 32 -10.01 9.68 -4.34
CA PHE A 32 -8.96 8.72 -3.95
C PHE A 32 -7.86 9.37 -3.08
N GLN A 33 -7.66 10.69 -3.17
CA GLN A 33 -6.73 11.44 -2.33
C GLN A 33 -7.00 11.25 -0.83
N LEU A 34 -8.27 11.06 -0.42
CA LEU A 34 -8.62 10.75 0.97
C LEU A 34 -7.96 9.45 1.43
N VAL A 35 -8.00 8.44 0.56
CA VAL A 35 -7.39 7.13 0.82
C VAL A 35 -5.87 7.22 0.76
N VAL A 36 -5.31 7.95 -0.22
CA VAL A 36 -3.86 8.14 -0.34
C VAL A 36 -3.32 8.75 0.94
N ASN A 37 -3.91 9.86 1.41
CA ASN A 37 -3.46 10.52 2.63
C ASN A 37 -3.53 9.56 3.85
N ALA A 38 -4.62 8.82 4.00
CA ALA A 38 -4.80 7.89 5.12
C ALA A 38 -3.85 6.68 5.10
N LEU A 39 -3.42 6.22 3.91
CA LEU A 39 -2.59 5.02 3.74
C LEU A 39 -1.13 5.30 3.43
N GLU A 40 -0.78 6.54 3.07
CA GLU A 40 0.54 6.95 2.58
C GLU A 40 1.68 6.41 3.44
N SER A 41 1.68 6.74 4.73
CA SER A 41 2.78 6.32 5.62
C SER A 41 2.88 4.80 5.74
N LYS A 42 1.76 4.08 5.72
CA LYS A 42 1.73 2.61 5.79
C LYS A 42 2.29 1.97 4.52
N ILE A 43 1.93 2.52 3.36
CA ILE A 43 2.39 2.05 2.04
C ILE A 43 3.89 2.32 1.86
N ILE A 44 4.36 3.52 2.23
CA ILE A 44 5.80 3.84 2.16
C ILE A 44 6.59 2.94 3.12
N ASN A 45 6.14 2.76 4.36
CA ASN A 45 6.79 1.85 5.32
C ASN A 45 6.87 0.42 4.79
N LEU A 46 5.79 -0.08 4.15
CA LEU A 46 5.81 -1.39 3.50
C LEU A 46 6.88 -1.43 2.41
N PHE A 47 6.92 -0.43 1.53
CA PHE A 47 7.86 -0.44 0.41
C PHE A 47 9.32 -0.32 0.83
N GLU A 48 9.61 0.50 1.84
CA GLU A 48 10.92 0.57 2.47
C GLU A 48 11.33 -0.78 3.04
N HIS A 49 10.42 -1.45 3.75
CA HIS A 49 10.71 -2.78 4.26
C HIS A 49 10.93 -3.80 3.14
N LEU A 50 10.06 -3.82 2.12
CA LEU A 50 10.21 -4.72 0.96
C LEU A 50 11.56 -4.52 0.28
N HIS A 51 12.04 -3.27 0.17
CA HIS A 51 13.35 -2.98 -0.40
C HIS A 51 14.51 -3.64 0.36
N THR A 52 14.37 -3.79 1.68
CA THR A 52 15.41 -4.43 2.52
C THR A 52 15.40 -5.96 2.45
N VAL A 53 14.26 -6.58 2.11
CA VAL A 53 14.06 -8.04 2.21
C VAL A 53 13.81 -8.74 0.88
N ILE A 54 13.42 -8.01 -0.17
CA ILE A 54 13.13 -8.54 -1.51
C ILE A 54 13.84 -7.68 -2.55
N PRO A 55 14.81 -8.21 -3.31
CA PRO A 55 15.43 -7.47 -4.40
C PRO A 55 14.41 -7.05 -5.46
N GLY A 56 14.36 -5.74 -5.74
CA GLY A 56 13.43 -5.16 -6.70
C GLY A 56 13.74 -3.70 -7.01
N SER A 57 13.51 -3.32 -8.26
CA SER A 57 13.60 -1.96 -8.79
C SER A 57 12.29 -1.18 -8.61
N LYS A 58 11.16 -1.88 -8.50
CA LYS A 58 9.83 -1.30 -8.24
C LYS A 58 8.94 -2.23 -7.42
N TYR A 59 8.18 -1.66 -6.50
CA TYR A 59 7.16 -2.37 -5.71
C TYR A 59 5.79 -1.78 -5.98
N ILE A 60 4.77 -2.64 -6.05
CA ILE A 60 3.42 -2.27 -6.44
C ILE A 60 2.42 -2.91 -5.49
N VAL A 61 1.56 -2.11 -4.85
CA VAL A 61 0.39 -2.63 -4.11
C VAL A 61 -0.83 -2.51 -5.00
N TYR A 62 -1.47 -3.64 -5.28
CA TYR A 62 -2.75 -3.72 -5.96
C TYR A 62 -3.86 -3.82 -4.95
N GLY A 63 -4.91 -3.02 -5.12
CA GLY A 63 -6.11 -3.13 -4.30
C GLY A 63 -7.33 -2.55 -4.97
N GLU A 64 -8.42 -2.58 -4.22
CA GLU A 64 -9.75 -2.23 -4.64
C GLU A 64 -10.14 -0.89 -4.01
N LEU A 65 -10.58 0.10 -4.79
CA LEU A 65 -11.21 1.31 -4.26
C LEU A 65 -12.73 1.15 -4.32
N PHE A 66 -13.41 1.31 -3.18
CA PHE A 66 -14.84 1.05 -3.08
C PHE A 66 -15.54 1.99 -2.10
N GLY A 67 -16.88 1.99 -2.12
CA GLY A 67 -17.73 2.78 -1.24
C GLY A 67 -18.22 4.08 -1.89
N GLY A 68 -18.37 5.13 -1.08
CA GLY A 68 -18.88 6.45 -1.45
C GLY A 68 -20.40 6.57 -1.45
N ARG A 69 -21.12 5.49 -1.12
CA ARG A 69 -22.58 5.50 -0.93
C ARG A 69 -23.03 4.24 -0.20
N TYR A 70 -23.95 4.42 0.74
CA TYR A 70 -24.67 3.32 1.39
C TYR A 70 -26.16 3.65 1.52
N PRO A 71 -27.04 3.08 0.67
CA PRO A 71 -28.44 3.48 0.60
C PRO A 71 -29.30 2.82 1.68
N HIS A 72 -29.05 3.15 2.95
CA HIS A 72 -29.85 2.70 4.09
C HIS A 72 -30.45 3.91 4.83
N PRO A 73 -31.73 3.88 5.27
CA PRO A 73 -32.36 5.02 5.95
C PRO A 73 -31.61 5.51 7.19
N ASP A 74 -31.02 4.58 7.94
CA ASP A 74 -30.27 4.88 9.17
C ASP A 74 -28.79 5.25 8.95
N VAL A 75 -28.32 5.26 7.69
CA VAL A 75 -26.93 5.59 7.37
C VAL A 75 -26.90 6.92 6.61
N PRO A 76 -26.36 8.00 7.20
CA PRO A 76 -26.29 9.28 6.52
C PRO A 76 -25.38 9.19 5.29
N SER A 77 -25.79 9.88 4.22
CA SER A 77 -24.91 10.07 3.06
C SER A 77 -23.81 11.07 3.41
N VAL A 78 -22.63 10.85 2.86
CA VAL A 78 -21.48 11.73 3.07
C VAL A 78 -21.48 12.79 1.98
N GLU A 79 -21.31 14.05 2.37
CA GLU A 79 -21.34 15.16 1.45
C GLU A 79 -20.24 15.04 0.39
N HIS A 80 -20.55 15.41 -0.86
CA HIS A 80 -19.64 15.37 -2.02
C HIS A 80 -19.15 13.99 -2.47
N LEU A 81 -19.45 12.91 -1.76
CA LEU A 81 -19.15 11.55 -2.19
C LEU A 81 -20.31 10.96 -3.00
N GLN A 82 -19.97 10.20 -4.03
CA GLN A 82 -20.92 9.37 -4.76
C GLN A 82 -20.39 7.94 -4.86
N ALA A 83 -21.26 7.00 -5.19
CA ALA A 83 -20.88 5.60 -5.29
C ALA A 83 -19.78 5.41 -6.36
N ILE A 84 -18.68 4.74 -6.03
CA ILE A 84 -17.66 4.33 -7.03
C ILE A 84 -18.25 3.31 -8.02
N GLN A 85 -19.13 2.46 -7.52
CA GLN A 85 -19.86 1.47 -8.29
C GLN A 85 -21.29 1.39 -7.75
N THR A 86 -22.23 1.19 -8.65
CA THR A 86 -23.64 0.93 -8.32
C THR A 86 -23.89 -0.56 -8.27
N GLY A 87 -24.87 -0.96 -7.47
CA GLY A 87 -25.34 -2.33 -7.42
C GLY A 87 -24.78 -3.21 -6.32
N VAL A 88 -23.56 -2.93 -5.89
CA VAL A 88 -23.06 -3.39 -4.60
C VAL A 88 -22.62 -2.17 -3.80
N TYR A 89 -23.14 -2.04 -2.60
CA TYR A 89 -22.84 -0.96 -1.67
C TYR A 89 -22.07 -1.51 -0.49
N TYR A 90 -20.95 -0.86 -0.19
CA TYR A 90 -19.99 -1.35 0.80
C TYR A 90 -19.91 -0.45 2.04
N ALA A 91 -19.85 0.86 1.83
CA ALA A 91 -19.72 1.88 2.87
C ALA A 91 -20.17 3.26 2.36
N PRO A 92 -20.60 4.18 3.24
CA PRO A 92 -20.96 5.54 2.85
C PRO A 92 -19.74 6.39 2.45
N ASP A 93 -18.57 6.11 3.05
CA ASP A 93 -17.27 6.72 2.73
C ASP A 93 -16.47 5.92 1.69
N ILE A 94 -15.33 6.48 1.25
CA ILE A 94 -14.39 5.83 0.32
C ILE A 94 -13.34 5.04 1.09
N HIS A 95 -13.11 3.79 0.68
CA HIS A 95 -12.12 2.90 1.28
C HIS A 95 -11.28 2.19 0.22
N PHE A 96 -10.14 1.65 0.66
CA PHE A 96 -9.27 0.80 -0.15
C PHE A 96 -8.91 -0.47 0.59
N CYS A 97 -8.93 -1.60 -0.13
CA CYS A 97 -8.42 -2.88 0.35
C CYS A 97 -7.43 -3.50 -0.63
N ALA A 98 -6.20 -3.74 -0.17
CA ALA A 98 -5.18 -4.43 -0.94
C ALA A 98 -5.51 -5.92 -1.17
N PHE A 99 -5.02 -6.48 -2.27
CA PHE A 99 -5.18 -7.91 -2.57
C PHE A 99 -3.95 -8.58 -3.20
N ASP A 100 -3.00 -7.84 -3.80
CA ASP A 100 -1.75 -8.39 -4.35
C ASP A 100 -0.59 -7.40 -4.13
N ILE A 101 0.63 -7.95 -4.03
CA ILE A 101 1.88 -7.20 -4.12
C ILE A 101 2.63 -7.67 -5.36
N GLY A 102 2.97 -6.73 -6.25
CA GLY A 102 3.83 -6.94 -7.40
C GLY A 102 5.23 -6.40 -7.14
N VAL A 103 6.23 -7.08 -7.69
CA VAL A 103 7.64 -6.67 -7.65
C VAL A 103 8.18 -6.69 -9.07
N VAL A 104 8.89 -5.65 -9.45
CA VAL A 104 9.69 -5.60 -10.68
C VAL A 104 11.13 -5.77 -10.26
N ASN A 105 11.83 -6.76 -10.82
CA ASN A 105 13.24 -6.97 -10.52
C ASN A 105 14.13 -5.97 -11.31
N ASP A 106 15.45 -6.05 -11.12
CA ASP A 106 16.41 -5.17 -11.81
C ASP A 106 16.51 -5.43 -13.32
N GLN A 107 15.93 -6.53 -13.82
CA GLN A 107 15.82 -6.86 -15.25
C GLN A 107 14.49 -6.38 -15.86
N ASP A 108 13.73 -5.55 -15.14
CA ASP A 108 12.39 -5.07 -15.51
C ASP A 108 11.34 -6.19 -15.67
N ILE A 109 11.58 -7.36 -15.06
CA ILE A 109 10.65 -8.48 -15.07
C ILE A 109 9.74 -8.37 -13.84
N LYS A 110 8.44 -8.31 -14.11
CA LYS A 110 7.39 -8.25 -13.09
C LYS A 110 6.97 -9.65 -12.64
N TYR A 111 6.89 -9.83 -11.32
CA TYR A 111 6.31 -10.99 -10.67
C TYR A 111 5.42 -10.56 -9.49
N TYR A 112 4.70 -11.52 -8.90
CA TYR A 112 3.81 -11.26 -7.76
C TYR A 112 4.23 -12.12 -6.58
N LEU A 113 4.00 -11.61 -5.37
CA LEU A 113 4.07 -12.41 -4.16
C LEU A 113 2.83 -13.32 -4.10
N ASP A 114 2.97 -14.50 -3.50
CA ASP A 114 1.80 -15.32 -3.18
C ASP A 114 0.94 -14.63 -2.12
N TYR A 115 -0.36 -14.95 -2.08
CA TYR A 115 -1.30 -14.23 -1.24
C TYR A 115 -0.97 -14.32 0.25
N GLU A 116 -0.57 -15.50 0.74
CA GLU A 116 -0.20 -15.67 2.15
C GLU A 116 0.92 -14.70 2.55
N THR A 117 1.97 -14.61 1.72
CA THR A 117 3.06 -13.65 1.91
C THR A 117 2.60 -12.20 1.79
N ALA A 118 1.72 -11.88 0.82
CA ALA A 118 1.19 -10.52 0.68
C ALA A 118 0.36 -10.09 1.90
N VAL A 119 -0.48 -10.99 2.42
CA VAL A 119 -1.31 -10.74 3.62
C VAL A 119 -0.45 -10.53 4.86
N SER A 120 0.61 -11.32 5.06
CA SER A 120 1.47 -11.12 6.24
C SER A 120 2.08 -9.73 6.26
N TYR A 121 2.43 -9.18 5.09
CA TYR A 121 2.88 -7.79 4.97
C TYR A 121 1.75 -6.80 5.20
N PHE A 122 0.56 -7.00 4.62
CA PHE A 122 -0.56 -6.10 4.86
C PHE A 122 -0.95 -6.02 6.34
N GLU A 123 -0.93 -7.15 7.05
CA GLU A 123 -1.16 -7.22 8.49
C GLU A 123 -0.06 -6.49 9.27
N GLN A 124 1.22 -6.78 8.97
CA GLN A 124 2.37 -6.17 9.64
C GLN A 124 2.35 -4.63 9.54
N PHE A 125 1.98 -4.08 8.38
CA PHE A 125 1.96 -2.64 8.12
C PHE A 125 0.58 -1.99 8.32
N GLY A 126 -0.42 -2.75 8.78
CA GLY A 126 -1.78 -2.25 9.04
C GLY A 126 -2.49 -1.72 7.80
N ILE A 127 -2.18 -2.25 6.63
CA ILE A 127 -2.82 -1.92 5.35
C ILE A 127 -4.10 -2.75 5.25
N PRO A 128 -5.29 -2.14 5.08
CA PRO A 128 -6.52 -2.89 4.89
C PRO A 128 -6.41 -3.78 3.65
N PHE A 129 -6.86 -5.03 3.76
CA PHE A 129 -6.77 -6.00 2.69
C PHE A 129 -8.04 -6.84 2.62
N ILE A 130 -8.28 -7.45 1.47
CA ILE A 130 -9.47 -8.25 1.27
C ILE A 130 -9.30 -9.62 1.92
N LYS A 131 -10.24 -9.99 2.80
CA LYS A 131 -10.28 -11.28 3.50
C LYS A 131 -11.01 -12.33 2.65
N PRO A 132 -10.54 -13.59 2.63
CA PRO A 132 -11.16 -14.58 1.77
C PRO A 132 -12.51 -15.05 2.31
N LEU A 133 -13.45 -15.24 1.40
CA LEU A 133 -14.74 -15.87 1.72
C LEU A 133 -14.64 -17.39 1.91
N LEU A 134 -13.65 -18.01 1.26
CA LEU A 134 -13.37 -19.43 1.31
C LEU A 134 -11.87 -19.64 1.14
N ILE A 135 -11.31 -20.59 1.89
CA ILE A 135 -9.96 -21.15 1.69
C ILE A 135 -10.16 -22.67 1.59
N GLY A 136 -10.02 -23.24 0.39
CA GLY A 136 -10.33 -24.66 0.16
C GLY A 136 -9.73 -25.21 -1.14
N LYS A 137 -10.20 -26.39 -1.55
CA LYS A 137 -9.75 -27.03 -2.80
C LYS A 137 -10.28 -26.29 -4.03
N PHE A 138 -9.60 -26.45 -5.16
CA PHE A 138 -10.00 -25.81 -6.43
C PHE A 138 -11.46 -26.07 -6.82
N ASN A 139 -11.93 -27.32 -6.72
CA ASN A 139 -13.31 -27.66 -7.02
C ASN A 139 -14.32 -27.06 -6.04
N GLU A 140 -13.95 -26.84 -4.77
CA GLU A 140 -14.83 -26.19 -3.80
C GLU A 140 -14.97 -24.70 -4.14
N ALA A 141 -13.86 -24.04 -4.47
CA ALA A 141 -13.87 -22.65 -4.89
C ALA A 141 -14.63 -22.44 -6.22
N LEU A 142 -14.45 -23.33 -7.19
CA LEU A 142 -15.18 -23.26 -8.47
C LEU A 142 -16.70 -23.39 -8.32
N ASN A 143 -17.17 -24.08 -7.28
CA ASN A 143 -18.59 -24.26 -6.99
C ASN A 143 -19.10 -23.27 -5.91
N PHE A 144 -18.36 -22.19 -5.64
CA PHE A 144 -18.77 -21.19 -4.67
C PHE A 144 -20.12 -20.57 -5.06
N ASN A 145 -21.05 -20.48 -4.10
CA ASN A 145 -22.34 -19.85 -4.33
C ASN A 145 -22.20 -18.33 -4.39
N THR A 146 -22.31 -17.75 -5.59
CA THR A 146 -22.23 -16.30 -5.80
C THR A 146 -23.53 -15.55 -5.49
N ARG A 147 -24.64 -16.26 -5.21
CA ARG A 147 -25.94 -15.67 -4.86
C ARG A 147 -26.03 -15.35 -3.36
N ILE A 148 -25.11 -14.53 -2.89
CA ILE A 148 -25.03 -14.06 -1.51
C ILE A 148 -24.94 -12.52 -1.50
N ASN A 149 -25.45 -11.90 -0.43
CA ASN A 149 -25.20 -10.49 -0.19
C ASN A 149 -23.74 -10.27 0.23
N SER A 150 -23.19 -9.10 -0.10
CA SER A 150 -21.85 -8.70 0.28
C SER A 150 -21.70 -8.72 1.81
N PRO A 151 -20.73 -9.46 2.37
CA PRO A 151 -20.51 -9.49 3.82
C PRO A 151 -19.73 -8.26 4.33
N ILE A 152 -19.11 -7.49 3.43
CA ILE A 152 -18.22 -6.38 3.75
C ILE A 152 -18.88 -5.30 4.63
N PRO A 153 -20.10 -4.80 4.34
CA PRO A 153 -20.71 -3.72 5.14
C PRO A 153 -20.82 -4.07 6.63
N ILE A 154 -21.28 -5.29 6.93
CA ILE A 154 -21.50 -5.73 8.31
C ILE A 154 -20.18 -6.07 8.97
N GLN A 155 -19.35 -6.89 8.31
CA GLN A 155 -18.15 -7.45 8.94
C GLN A 155 -17.02 -6.44 9.13
N GLN A 156 -16.93 -5.44 8.24
CA GLN A 156 -15.85 -4.45 8.27
C GLN A 156 -16.29 -3.10 8.84
N PHE A 157 -17.56 -2.72 8.66
CA PHE A 157 -18.04 -1.38 8.99
C PHE A 157 -19.21 -1.38 10.00
N GLY A 158 -19.72 -2.54 10.41
CA GLY A 158 -20.84 -2.63 11.35
C GLY A 158 -22.14 -2.00 10.80
N LEU A 159 -22.28 -1.91 9.48
CA LEU A 159 -23.42 -1.27 8.83
C LEU A 159 -24.65 -2.20 8.81
N PRO A 160 -25.88 -1.63 8.85
CA PRO A 160 -27.12 -2.40 8.77
C PRO A 160 -27.28 -3.09 7.42
N GLU A 161 -27.99 -4.22 7.39
CA GLU A 161 -28.19 -5.00 6.17
C GLU A 161 -28.98 -4.24 5.09
N LEU A 162 -28.65 -4.52 3.82
CA LEU A 162 -29.41 -4.08 2.66
C LEU A 162 -30.11 -5.30 2.05
N GLU A 163 -31.41 -5.17 1.73
CA GLU A 163 -32.23 -6.30 1.25
C GLU A 163 -31.68 -6.97 -0.02
N GLN A 164 -31.12 -6.20 -0.96
CA GLN A 164 -30.61 -6.70 -2.25
C GLN A 164 -29.23 -6.11 -2.54
N ASN A 165 -28.20 -6.66 -1.91
CA ASN A 165 -26.81 -6.22 -2.05
C ASN A 165 -25.91 -7.37 -2.49
N LEU A 166 -26.33 -8.06 -3.55
CA LEU A 166 -25.65 -9.23 -4.09
C LEU A 166 -24.23 -8.89 -4.50
N ILE A 167 -23.30 -9.82 -4.28
CA ILE A 167 -21.94 -9.66 -4.81
C ILE A 167 -21.95 -9.73 -6.34
N GLU A 168 -21.08 -8.93 -6.97
CA GLU A 168 -20.80 -9.03 -8.42
C GLU A 168 -20.28 -10.43 -8.79
N GLY A 169 -19.50 -11.01 -7.88
CA GLY A 169 -18.86 -12.28 -8.09
C GLY A 169 -17.67 -12.45 -7.17
N VAL A 170 -16.84 -13.42 -7.55
CA VAL A 170 -15.70 -13.88 -6.78
C VAL A 170 -14.50 -14.10 -7.70
N VAL A 171 -13.36 -13.60 -7.26
CA VAL A 171 -12.05 -13.99 -7.81
C VAL A 171 -11.67 -15.37 -7.27
N ILE A 172 -10.85 -16.16 -7.96
CA ILE A 172 -10.34 -17.46 -7.51
C ILE A 172 -8.87 -17.46 -7.90
N LYS A 173 -7.98 -17.45 -6.91
CA LYS A 173 -6.52 -17.50 -7.14
C LYS A 173 -5.81 -18.38 -6.12
N PRO A 174 -4.64 -18.97 -6.44
CA PRO A 174 -3.83 -19.72 -5.48
C PRO A 174 -3.43 -18.91 -4.24
N TYR A 175 -3.38 -19.60 -3.10
CA TYR A 175 -3.09 -19.03 -1.77
C TYR A 175 -1.59 -18.88 -1.53
N ASN A 176 -0.84 -19.98 -1.68
CA ASN A 176 0.59 -20.05 -1.33
C ASN A 176 1.45 -20.68 -2.44
N LEU A 177 1.12 -20.39 -3.70
CA LEU A 177 1.88 -20.88 -4.85
C LEU A 177 3.27 -20.23 -4.88
N LYS A 178 4.32 -20.98 -4.51
CA LYS A 178 5.69 -20.43 -4.48
C LYS A 178 6.40 -20.36 -5.84
N ASN A 179 5.80 -20.91 -6.89
CA ASN A 179 6.37 -20.82 -8.25
C ASN A 179 6.12 -19.42 -8.82
N THR A 180 7.17 -18.60 -8.87
CA THR A 180 7.12 -17.21 -9.33
C THR A 180 6.77 -17.09 -10.80
N GLU A 181 7.25 -17.97 -11.68
CA GLU A 181 6.91 -17.96 -13.12
C GLU A 181 5.40 -18.18 -13.33
N LEU A 182 4.81 -19.13 -12.62
CA LEU A 182 3.38 -19.37 -12.66
C LEU A 182 2.58 -18.21 -12.08
N LEU A 183 3.03 -17.62 -10.97
CA LEU A 183 2.41 -16.44 -10.38
C LEU A 183 2.48 -15.20 -11.29
N SER A 184 3.56 -15.02 -12.05
CA SER A 184 3.70 -13.92 -13.02
C SER A 184 2.59 -13.94 -14.07
N ASN A 185 2.08 -15.12 -14.41
CA ASN A 185 0.93 -15.29 -15.33
C ASN A 185 -0.43 -15.00 -14.66
N ARG A 186 -0.47 -14.68 -13.36
CA ARG A 186 -1.67 -14.43 -12.56
C ARG A 186 -2.77 -15.49 -12.79
N PRO A 187 -2.60 -16.71 -12.28
CA PRO A 187 -3.56 -17.80 -12.46
C PRO A 187 -4.84 -17.50 -11.67
N ILE A 188 -5.71 -16.69 -12.27
CA ILE A 188 -6.91 -16.13 -11.66
C ILE A 188 -8.12 -16.54 -12.49
N ILE A 189 -9.16 -17.02 -11.82
CA ILE A 189 -10.49 -17.24 -12.39
C ILE A 189 -11.44 -16.21 -11.77
N LYS A 190 -12.40 -15.70 -12.55
CA LYS A 190 -13.47 -14.86 -12.04
C LYS A 190 -14.78 -15.61 -12.24
N LEU A 191 -15.50 -15.88 -11.16
CA LEU A 191 -16.87 -16.37 -11.22
C LEU A 191 -17.80 -15.19 -10.94
N LYS A 192 -18.60 -14.82 -11.93
CA LYS A 192 -19.58 -13.75 -11.78
C LYS A 192 -20.92 -14.29 -11.30
N ASN A 193 -21.69 -13.45 -10.62
CA ASN A 193 -23.10 -13.69 -10.38
C ASN A 193 -23.90 -13.29 -11.64
N PRO A 194 -24.60 -14.20 -12.32
CA PRO A 194 -25.40 -13.87 -13.51
C PRO A 194 -26.46 -12.80 -13.24
N GLU A 195 -27.08 -12.81 -12.05
CA GLU A 195 -28.10 -11.83 -11.67
C GLU A 195 -27.52 -10.40 -11.60
N PHE A 196 -26.22 -10.28 -11.34
CA PHE A 196 -25.55 -8.99 -11.30
C PHE A 196 -25.28 -8.40 -12.69
N ASP A 197 -25.06 -9.23 -13.71
CA ASP A 197 -24.83 -8.75 -15.09
C ASP A 197 -26.17 -8.43 -15.81
N GLU A 198 -27.31 -8.97 -15.33
CA GLU A 198 -28.61 -8.83 -16.01
C GLU A 198 -29.40 -7.55 -15.62
N GLU A 199 -29.17 -6.96 -14.45
CA GLU A 199 -29.96 -5.80 -14.03
C GLU A 199 -29.29 -4.45 -14.31
N GLU A 200 -29.95 -3.60 -15.10
CA GLU A 200 -29.46 -2.26 -15.44
C GLU A 200 -29.13 -1.38 -14.22
N LYS A 201 -29.75 -1.62 -13.05
CA LYS A 201 -29.49 -0.84 -11.83
C LYS A 201 -28.03 -0.93 -11.37
N PHE A 202 -27.32 -1.98 -11.78
CA PHE A 202 -25.93 -2.25 -11.42
C PHE A 202 -24.92 -1.45 -12.25
N HIS A 203 -25.34 -0.79 -13.34
CA HIS A 203 -24.45 -0.07 -14.26
C HIS A 203 -24.68 1.45 -14.31
N LYS A 204 -25.35 2.03 -13.29
CA LYS A 204 -25.74 3.45 -13.25
C LYS A 204 -24.72 4.39 -12.60
N ALA A 205 -23.54 3.90 -12.22
CA ALA A 205 -22.51 4.75 -11.63
C ALA A 205 -21.97 5.74 -12.67
N GLU A 206 -22.12 7.04 -12.39
CA GLU A 206 -21.50 8.10 -13.19
C GLU A 206 -20.07 8.36 -12.72
N LYS A 207 -19.20 8.80 -13.63
CA LYS A 207 -17.87 9.27 -13.25
C LYS A 207 -18.02 10.61 -12.53
N TRP A 208 -17.48 10.70 -11.32
CA TRP A 208 -17.44 11.94 -10.56
C TRP A 208 -16.01 12.23 -10.10
N SER A 209 -15.69 13.51 -9.99
CA SER A 209 -14.43 13.99 -9.46
C SER A 209 -14.69 14.83 -8.21
N PHE A 210 -13.89 14.56 -7.18
CA PHE A 210 -13.81 15.36 -5.98
C PHE A 210 -12.33 15.49 -5.67
N ILE A 211 -11.87 16.74 -5.61
CA ILE A 211 -10.50 17.07 -5.24
C ILE A 211 -10.58 17.63 -3.82
N PRO A 212 -10.31 16.83 -2.78
CA PRO A 212 -10.19 17.40 -1.45
C PRO A 212 -8.99 18.35 -1.44
N ASN A 213 -9.07 19.43 -0.65
CA ASN A 213 -7.92 20.32 -0.41
C ASN A 213 -6.94 19.68 0.57
N ILE A 214 -6.39 18.52 0.18
CA ILE A 214 -5.51 17.68 0.98
C ILE A 214 -4.34 17.31 0.09
N SER A 215 -3.14 17.74 0.48
CA SER A 215 -1.89 17.26 -0.11
C SER A 215 -1.33 16.13 0.76
N SER A 216 -0.66 15.17 0.13
CA SER A 216 0.02 14.09 0.87
C SER A 216 1.36 14.60 1.42
N LYS A 217 1.91 13.94 2.43
CA LYS A 217 3.23 14.30 2.98
C LYS A 217 4.34 14.05 1.98
N ALA A 218 4.27 12.96 1.22
CA ALA A 218 5.24 12.68 0.17
C ALA A 218 5.23 13.75 -0.93
N GLU A 219 4.07 14.32 -1.24
CA GLU A 219 3.97 15.45 -2.17
C GLU A 219 4.50 16.74 -1.55
N SER A 220 3.93 17.16 -0.41
CA SER A 220 4.23 18.45 0.23
C SER A 220 5.65 18.56 0.79
N LEU A 221 6.27 17.45 1.20
CA LEU A 221 7.62 17.41 1.77
C LEU A 221 8.67 16.85 0.78
N SER A 222 8.27 16.54 -0.47
CA SER A 222 9.16 15.96 -1.50
C SER A 222 10.47 16.73 -1.65
N PHE A 223 10.39 18.06 -1.80
CA PHE A 223 11.55 18.91 -2.01
C PHE A 223 12.54 18.87 -0.84
N ILE A 224 12.04 18.75 0.40
CA ILE A 224 12.89 18.66 1.60
C ILE A 224 13.60 17.31 1.62
N ILE A 225 12.88 16.23 1.30
CA ILE A 225 13.44 14.88 1.20
C ILE A 225 14.51 14.80 0.11
N ASP A 226 14.25 15.36 -1.06
CA ASP A 226 15.19 15.35 -2.19
C ASP A 226 16.47 16.13 -1.89
N GLU A 227 16.37 17.21 -1.11
CA GLU A 227 17.54 17.94 -0.65
C GLU A 227 18.31 17.15 0.41
N LEU A 228 17.62 16.63 1.44
CA LEU A 228 18.22 15.80 2.49
C LEU A 228 18.97 14.59 1.95
N ARG A 229 18.44 13.94 0.90
CA ARG A 229 19.09 12.82 0.20
C ARG A 229 20.49 13.13 -0.31
N LYS A 230 20.77 14.38 -0.66
CA LYS A 230 22.11 14.79 -1.11
C LYS A 230 23.15 14.69 0.00
N HIS A 231 22.72 14.76 1.26
CA HIS A 231 23.59 14.59 2.42
C HIS A 231 23.81 13.12 2.79
N VAL A 232 22.97 12.20 2.31
CA VAL A 232 23.12 10.74 2.53
C VAL A 232 24.17 10.18 1.57
N SER A 233 25.43 10.07 2.02
CA SER A 233 26.53 9.59 1.18
C SER A 233 27.46 8.60 1.88
N ARG A 234 28.17 7.80 1.08
CA ARG A 234 29.17 6.84 1.57
C ARG A 234 30.31 7.52 2.32
N ASN A 235 30.76 8.68 1.83
CA ASN A 235 31.81 9.46 2.49
C ASN A 235 31.37 9.89 3.91
N ARG A 236 30.10 10.28 4.06
CA ARG A 236 29.54 10.63 5.36
C ARG A 236 29.47 9.42 6.28
N LEU A 237 29.03 8.26 5.76
CA LEU A 237 29.05 7.01 6.51
C LEU A 237 30.46 6.65 7.01
N GLU A 238 31.49 6.79 6.15
CA GLU A 238 32.88 6.50 6.52
C GLU A 238 33.40 7.45 7.61
N SER A 239 33.06 8.74 7.55
CA SER A 239 33.36 9.72 8.60
C SER A 239 32.72 9.34 9.94
N VAL A 240 31.44 8.94 9.92
CA VAL A 240 30.72 8.49 11.12
C VAL A 240 31.36 7.22 11.69
N ILE A 241 31.70 6.24 10.84
CA ILE A 241 32.37 5.01 11.26
C ILE A 241 33.75 5.30 11.89
N SER A 242 34.49 6.29 11.37
CA SER A 242 35.77 6.71 11.94
C SER A 242 35.61 7.31 13.36
N LYS A 243 34.49 8.03 13.60
CA LYS A 243 34.18 8.69 14.88
C LYS A 243 33.62 7.71 15.92
N VAL A 244 32.66 6.87 15.54
CA VAL A 244 31.93 5.95 16.44
C VAL A 244 32.64 4.61 16.60
N GLY A 245 33.35 4.18 15.55
CA GLY A 245 34.01 2.89 15.46
C GLY A 245 33.43 2.00 14.36
N ALA A 246 34.18 0.96 14.00
CA ALA A 246 33.86 0.05 12.90
C ALA A 246 32.42 -0.50 12.97
N LEU A 247 31.76 -0.55 11.81
CA LEU A 247 30.46 -1.19 11.64
C LEU A 247 30.57 -2.69 11.94
N ASP A 248 29.79 -3.15 12.91
CA ASP A 248 29.56 -4.55 13.27
C ASP A 248 28.06 -4.81 13.28
N ILE A 249 27.57 -5.52 12.26
CA ILE A 249 26.13 -5.78 12.06
C ILE A 249 25.52 -6.67 13.14
N ASN A 250 26.35 -7.48 13.83
CA ASN A 250 25.90 -8.36 14.90
C ASN A 250 25.78 -7.62 16.23
N ASN A 251 26.32 -6.40 16.32
CA ASN A 251 26.26 -5.55 17.49
C ASN A 251 25.17 -4.49 17.29
N SER A 252 23.96 -4.79 17.78
CA SER A 252 22.80 -3.90 17.66
C SER A 252 23.03 -2.51 18.27
N LEU A 253 23.82 -2.42 19.35
CA LEU A 253 24.18 -1.14 19.96
C LEU A 253 25.06 -0.32 19.01
N ARG A 254 26.12 -0.92 18.45
CA ARG A 254 27.00 -0.26 17.48
C ARG A 254 26.24 0.21 16.24
N VAL A 255 25.36 -0.64 15.72
CA VAL A 255 24.51 -0.28 14.58
C VAL A 255 23.60 0.91 14.92
N SER A 256 23.04 0.95 16.13
CA SER A 256 22.21 2.07 16.60
C SER A 256 23.00 3.36 16.77
N GLU A 257 24.21 3.29 17.34
CA GLU A 257 25.11 4.45 17.51
C GLU A 257 25.48 5.06 16.16
N ILE A 258 25.87 4.23 15.18
CA ILE A 258 26.21 4.69 13.82
C ILE A 258 24.99 5.35 13.16
N LYS A 259 23.80 4.76 13.25
CA LYS A 259 22.58 5.36 12.68
C LYS A 259 22.27 6.72 13.28
N SER A 260 22.34 6.81 14.61
CA SER A 260 22.02 8.05 15.33
C SER A 260 23.00 9.16 14.98
N GLU A 261 24.30 8.86 14.96
CA GLU A 261 25.33 9.83 14.61
C GLU A 261 25.20 10.26 13.15
N PHE A 262 24.95 9.32 12.23
CA PHE A 262 24.78 9.62 10.81
C PHE A 262 23.54 10.49 10.56
N LEU A 263 22.42 10.17 11.20
CA LEU A 263 21.21 11.00 11.13
C LEU A 263 21.46 12.41 11.64
N GLN A 264 22.12 12.54 12.80
CA GLN A 264 22.43 13.84 13.40
C GLN A 264 23.34 14.68 12.48
N ASP A 265 24.35 14.06 11.90
CA ASP A 265 25.30 14.68 10.98
C ASP A 265 24.60 15.17 9.69
N ILE A 266 23.68 14.37 9.14
CA ILE A 266 22.82 14.77 8.00
C ILE A 266 21.95 15.98 8.36
N ILE A 267 21.25 15.93 9.50
CA ILE A 267 20.34 16.99 9.92
C ILE A 267 21.09 18.29 10.20
N THR A 268 22.27 18.20 10.82
CA THR A 268 23.09 19.36 11.16
C THR A 268 23.52 20.09 9.89
N ASP A 269 24.15 19.38 8.94
CA ASP A 269 24.59 19.99 7.68
C ASP A 269 23.41 20.55 6.87
N PHE A 270 22.30 19.81 6.80
CA PHE A 270 21.11 20.29 6.11
C PHE A 270 20.58 21.60 6.69
N ASN A 271 20.50 21.69 8.02
CA ASN A 271 20.01 22.90 8.70
C ASN A 271 20.98 24.08 8.54
N GLU A 272 22.29 23.85 8.54
CA GLU A 272 23.29 24.88 8.26
C GLU A 272 23.12 25.46 6.85
N ASP A 273 22.87 24.61 5.86
CA ASP A 273 22.69 25.02 4.46
C ASP A 273 21.31 25.66 4.18
N ASN A 274 20.29 25.30 4.96
CA ASN A 274 18.89 25.67 4.71
C ASN A 274 18.25 26.51 5.82
N GLY A 275 19.06 27.17 6.67
CA GLY A 275 18.57 28.13 7.65
C GLY A 275 17.67 27.55 8.74
N ASN A 276 17.96 26.33 9.21
CA ASN A 276 17.18 25.58 10.19
C ASN A 276 15.73 25.26 9.77
N LEU A 277 15.48 25.11 8.46
CA LEU A 277 14.15 24.81 7.90
C LEU A 277 13.41 23.67 8.63
N LEU A 278 14.11 22.61 9.07
CA LEU A 278 13.45 21.50 9.77
C LEU A 278 12.80 21.93 11.10
N GLU A 279 13.37 22.92 11.79
CA GLU A 279 12.85 23.42 13.07
C GLU A 279 11.53 24.18 12.91
N GLU A 280 11.26 24.70 11.71
CA GLU A 280 10.01 25.40 11.38
C GLU A 280 8.85 24.45 11.04
N LEU A 281 9.15 23.18 10.76
CA LEU A 281 8.15 22.17 10.46
C LEU A 281 7.40 21.71 11.71
N THR A 282 6.21 21.14 11.50
CA THR A 282 5.48 20.50 12.59
C THR A 282 6.24 19.29 13.12
N GLN A 283 6.06 18.94 14.39
CA GLN A 283 6.66 17.72 14.97
C GLN A 283 6.27 16.45 14.20
N GLU A 284 5.06 16.44 13.62
CA GLU A 284 4.57 15.31 12.84
C GLU A 284 5.32 15.17 11.52
N ASP A 285 5.66 16.28 10.87
CA ASP A 285 6.41 16.30 9.61
C ASP A 285 7.88 16.02 9.82
N GLN A 286 8.48 16.58 10.88
CA GLN A 286 9.85 16.23 11.29
C GLN A 286 9.97 14.72 11.54
N LYS A 287 9.03 14.14 12.29
CA LYS A 287 9.01 12.70 12.54
C LYS A 287 8.89 11.91 11.24
N TRP A 288 7.97 12.32 10.35
CA TRP A 288 7.76 11.65 9.07
C TRP A 288 9.04 11.67 8.20
N ILE A 289 9.73 12.81 8.14
CA ILE A 289 11.01 12.98 7.43
C ILE A 289 12.09 12.09 8.04
N ILE A 290 12.24 12.10 9.37
CA ILE A 290 13.23 11.30 10.10
C ILE A 290 13.01 9.80 9.84
N GLU A 291 11.77 9.34 9.75
CA GLU A 291 11.48 7.93 9.39
C GLU A 291 12.01 7.59 7.99
N ARG A 292 11.81 8.46 6.98
CA ARG A 292 12.31 8.24 5.61
C ARG A 292 13.84 8.22 5.57
N LEU A 293 14.48 9.17 6.26
CA LEU A 293 15.95 9.23 6.37
C LEU A 293 16.51 7.97 7.04
N ASN A 294 15.89 7.50 8.11
CA ASN A 294 16.33 6.29 8.79
C ASN A 294 16.28 5.06 7.87
N SER A 295 15.27 4.97 6.99
CA SER A 295 15.20 3.92 5.96
C SER A 295 16.35 4.02 4.96
N GLU A 296 16.68 5.22 4.47
CA GLU A 296 17.81 5.42 3.57
C GLU A 296 19.16 5.09 4.23
N ILE A 297 19.32 5.49 5.49
CA ILE A 297 20.47 5.12 6.32
C ILE A 297 20.53 3.59 6.53
N GLN A 298 19.40 2.89 6.68
CA GLN A 298 19.41 1.41 6.71
C GLN A 298 19.97 0.83 5.42
N ASN A 299 19.53 1.37 4.29
CA ASN A 299 19.89 0.85 2.97
C ASN A 299 21.39 1.00 2.73
N ILE A 300 21.97 2.17 3.00
CA ILE A 300 23.41 2.39 2.81
C ILE A 300 24.24 1.53 3.76
N LEU A 301 23.79 1.32 5.01
CA LEU A 301 24.46 0.43 5.96
C LEU A 301 24.42 -1.04 5.51
N SER A 302 23.28 -1.50 4.99
CA SER A 302 23.10 -2.87 4.51
C SER A 302 23.99 -3.15 3.31
N VAL A 303 24.10 -2.20 2.38
CA VAL A 303 25.04 -2.29 1.24
C VAL A 303 26.48 -2.34 1.73
N ALA A 304 26.88 -1.44 2.64
CA ALA A 304 28.24 -1.40 3.18
C ALA A 304 28.62 -2.67 3.98
N ALA A 305 27.64 -3.32 4.62
CA ALA A 305 27.85 -4.59 5.31
C ALA A 305 28.02 -5.78 4.36
N GLY A 306 27.34 -5.77 3.20
CA GLY A 306 27.44 -6.82 2.18
C GLY A 306 28.70 -6.78 1.31
N GLU A 307 29.43 -5.65 1.32
CA GLU A 307 30.71 -5.49 0.59
C GLU A 307 31.94 -6.00 1.37
N LYS A 308 31.78 -6.45 2.62
CA LYS A 308 32.84 -7.01 3.47
C LYS A 308 32.79 -8.54 3.51
#